data_AF-A0A812A3R6-F1
#
_entry.id   AF-A0A812A3R6-F1
#
_cell.length_a   1.000
_cell.length_b   1.000
_cell.length_c   1.000
_cell.angle_alpha   90.00
_cell.angle_beta   90.00
_cell.angle_gamma   90.00
#
_symmetry.space_group_name_H-M   'P 1'
#
loop_
_entity.id
_entity.type
_entity.pdbx_description
1 polymer ?
#
loop_
_entity_poly.entity_id
_entity_poly.type
_entity_poly.pdbx_seq_one_letter_code
_entity_poly.pdbx_strand_id
1 'polypeptide(L)'
;MERVFRDVKSLLGTRPVYHQNDANIAGHVFCSFLALVLRKELDQRLATNKHRFEWSEIKQDLKALKQVEIEENGQRFSIRSECKGVCGKIFQSVRVALPPTIKALS
;
A
#
# COMPACT_ATOMS: atom_id res chain seq x y z
N MET A 1 -34.18 9.56 -1.25
CA MET A 1 -32.94 8.89 -1.71
C MET A 1 -32.51 9.32 -3.12
N GLU A 2 -33.41 9.67 -4.04
CA GLU A 2 -33.05 10.09 -5.41
C GLU A 2 -32.63 11.56 -5.59
N ARG A 3 -32.78 12.44 -4.59
CA ARG A 3 -32.35 13.85 -4.67
C ARG A 3 -30.84 14.04 -4.45
N VAL A 4 -30.24 13.28 -3.54
CA VAL A 4 -28.80 13.37 -3.22
C VAL A 4 -27.93 12.93 -4.41
N PHE A 5 -28.37 11.93 -5.17
CA PHE A 5 -27.69 11.51 -6.39
C PHE A 5 -27.74 12.54 -7.52
N ARG A 6 -28.77 13.40 -7.54
CA ARG A 6 -28.92 14.45 -8.55
C ARG A 6 -28.03 15.66 -8.22
N ASP A 7 -27.89 16.00 -6.95
CA ASP A 7 -27.04 17.13 -6.51
C ASP A 7 -25.54 16.84 -6.67
N VAL A 8 -25.10 15.57 -6.51
CA VAL A 8 -23.72 15.18 -6.84
C VAL A 8 -23.45 15.38 -8.34
N LYS A 9 -24.43 15.09 -9.20
CA LYS A 9 -24.31 15.31 -10.66
C LYS A 9 -24.27 16.79 -11.04
N SER A 10 -24.91 17.65 -10.26
CA SER A 10 -24.97 19.09 -10.54
C SER A 10 -23.79 19.89 -9.96
N LEU A 11 -23.18 19.44 -8.86
CA LEU A 11 -21.91 19.98 -8.35
C LEU A 11 -20.72 19.60 -9.23
N LEU A 12 -20.82 18.49 -9.97
CA LEU A 12 -19.92 18.15 -11.08
C LEU A 12 -20.22 18.97 -12.36
N GLY A 13 -21.13 19.95 -12.28
CA GLY A 13 -21.48 20.90 -13.33
C GLY A 13 -20.53 22.10 -13.43
N THR A 14 -19.23 21.93 -13.20
CA THR A 14 -18.22 22.94 -13.55
C THR A 14 -17.46 22.49 -14.78
N ARG A 15 -17.82 23.12 -15.90
CA ARG A 15 -17.14 23.27 -17.20
C ARG A 15 -16.08 22.22 -17.54
N PRO A 16 -16.25 21.47 -18.65
CA PRO A 16 -15.35 20.38 -18.96
C PRO A 16 -13.97 20.94 -19.29
N VAL A 17 -12.99 20.64 -18.45
CA VAL A 17 -11.58 20.74 -18.80
C VAL A 17 -11.29 19.52 -19.67
N TYR A 18 -11.71 19.59 -20.94
CA TYR A 18 -11.65 18.54 -21.97
C TYR A 18 -10.20 18.27 -22.46
N HIS A 19 -9.23 18.17 -21.55
CA HIS A 19 -7.86 17.75 -21.86
C HIS A 19 -7.26 16.77 -20.83
N GLN A 20 -8.03 16.36 -19.81
CA GLN A 20 -7.69 15.20 -18.99
C GLN A 20 -8.75 14.13 -19.21
N ASN A 21 -8.33 12.98 -19.72
CA ASN A 21 -9.19 11.83 -19.98
C ASN A 21 -10.02 11.48 -18.73
N ASP A 22 -11.35 11.47 -18.83
CA ASP A 22 -12.27 11.14 -17.71
C ASP A 22 -11.92 9.81 -17.03
N ALA A 23 -11.39 8.86 -17.80
CA ALA A 23 -10.89 7.58 -17.27
C ALA A 23 -9.73 7.77 -16.27
N ASN A 24 -8.87 8.77 -16.49
CA ASN A 24 -7.77 9.09 -15.60
C ASN A 24 -8.27 9.73 -14.30
N ILE A 25 -9.28 10.61 -14.37
CA ILE A 25 -9.91 11.21 -13.19
C ILE A 25 -10.58 10.12 -12.34
N ALA A 26 -11.36 9.24 -12.96
CA ALA A 26 -11.99 8.11 -12.29
C ALA A 26 -10.95 7.18 -11.64
N GLY A 27 -9.86 6.88 -12.36
CA GLY A 27 -8.75 6.09 -11.84
C GLY A 27 -8.07 6.72 -10.61
N HIS A 28 -7.82 8.03 -10.65
CA HIS A 28 -7.21 8.75 -9.52
C HIS A 28 -8.11 8.78 -8.28
N VAL A 29 -9.41 9.02 -8.45
CA VAL A 29 -10.37 9.00 -7.34
C VAL A 29 -10.42 7.61 -6.71
N PHE A 30 -10.49 6.56 -7.54
CA PHE A 30 -10.47 5.18 -7.07
C PHE A 30 -9.19 4.85 -6.30
N CYS A 31 -8.02 5.11 -6.88
CA CYS A 31 -6.73 4.84 -6.24
C CYS A 31 -6.54 5.63 -4.94
N SER A 32 -6.99 6.89 -4.89
CA SER A 32 -6.93 7.71 -3.68
C SER A 32 -7.83 7.16 -2.58
N PHE A 33 -9.06 6.76 -2.92
CA PHE A 33 -9.98 6.14 -1.98
C PHE A 33 -9.43 4.80 -1.47
N LEU A 34 -8.92 3.96 -2.36
CA LEU A 34 -8.30 2.69 -1.99
C LEU A 34 -7.11 2.89 -1.04
N ALA A 35 -6.24 3.87 -1.32
CA ALA A 35 -5.12 4.20 -0.44
C ALA A 35 -5.58 4.63 0.96
N LEU A 36 -6.67 5.41 1.06
CA LEU A 36 -7.26 5.81 2.34
C LEU A 36 -7.83 4.61 3.11
N VAL A 37 -8.53 3.71 2.43
CA VAL A 37 -9.07 2.48 3.03
C VAL A 37 -7.93 1.61 3.56
N LEU A 38 -6.89 1.37 2.75
CA LEU A 38 -5.72 0.57 3.16
C LEU A 38 -4.99 1.20 4.35
N ARG A 39 -4.83 2.53 4.36
CA ARG A 39 -4.22 3.25 5.48
C ARG A 39 -5.03 3.08 6.76
N LYS A 40 -6.35 3.29 6.69
CA LYS A 40 -7.24 3.13 7.85
C LYS A 40 -7.21 1.71 8.41
N GLU A 41 -7.26 0.70 7.54
CA GLU A 41 -7.20 -0.70 7.95
C GLU A 41 -5.85 -1.02 8.62
N LEU A 42 -4.74 -0.55 8.07
CA LEU A 42 -3.42 -0.72 8.67
C LEU A 42 -3.36 -0.08 10.07
N ASP A 43 -3.82 1.16 10.21
CA ASP A 43 -3.84 1.86 11.50
C ASP A 43 -4.71 1.11 12.52
N GLN A 44 -5.86 0.57 12.12
CA GLN A 44 -6.73 -0.23 12.99
C GLN A 44 -6.06 -1.53 13.45
N ARG A 45 -5.37 -2.24 12.56
CA ARG A 45 -4.63 -3.47 12.91
C ARG A 45 -3.46 -3.19 13.84
N LEU A 46 -2.72 -2.10 13.62
CA LEU A 46 -1.65 -1.67 14.51
C LEU A 46 -2.20 -1.31 15.89
N ALA A 47 -3.28 -0.52 15.95
CA ALA A 47 -3.92 -0.14 17.21
C ALA A 47 -4.45 -1.35 17.99
N THR A 48 -5.04 -2.34 17.30
CA THR A 48 -5.49 -3.60 17.92
C THR A 48 -4.35 -4.37 18.59
N ASN A 49 -3.14 -4.29 18.01
CA ASN A 49 -1.92 -4.88 18.57
C ASN A 49 -1.17 -3.92 19.51
N LYS A 50 -1.81 -2.83 19.95
CA LYS A 50 -1.24 -1.80 20.84
C LYS A 50 0.02 -1.11 20.27
N HIS A 51 0.12 -1.04 18.96
CA HIS A 51 1.18 -0.34 18.26
C HIS A 51 0.69 1.04 17.77
N ARG A 52 1.56 2.04 17.93
CA ARG A 52 1.39 3.38 17.38
C ARG A 52 2.74 3.84 16.85
N PHE A 53 2.84 3.96 15.54
CA PHE A 53 4.07 4.34 14.83
C PHE A 53 3.80 5.58 13.97
N GLU A 54 4.84 6.36 13.71
CA GLU A 54 4.70 7.46 12.77
C GLU A 54 4.57 6.95 11.33
N TRP A 55 3.77 7.65 10.52
CA TRP A 55 3.55 7.24 9.12
C TRP A 55 4.84 7.28 8.29
N SER A 56 5.77 8.18 8.63
CA SER A 56 7.10 8.23 8.03
C SER A 56 7.91 6.97 8.30
N GLU A 57 7.90 6.46 9.55
CA GLU A 57 8.60 5.25 9.95
C GLU A 57 8.04 4.02 9.22
N ILE A 58 6.70 3.88 9.19
CA ILE A 58 6.02 2.80 8.46
C ILE A 58 6.47 2.78 6.99
N LYS A 59 6.42 3.93 6.31
CA LYS A 59 6.83 4.03 4.90
C LYS A 59 8.32 3.72 4.71
N GLN A 60 9.17 4.25 5.59
CA GLN A 60 10.61 4.07 5.49
C GLN A 60 10.99 2.60 5.65
N ASP A 61 10.47 1.94 6.69
CA ASP A 61 10.85 0.57 7.03
C ASP A 61 10.25 -0.46 6.08
N LEU A 62 9.03 -0.23 5.58
CA LEU A 62 8.47 -1.05 4.50
C LEU A 62 9.24 -0.87 3.18
N LYS A 63 9.70 0.35 2.87
CA LYS A 63 10.53 0.61 1.67
C LYS A 63 11.94 0.04 1.79
N ALA A 64 12.47 -0.07 3.00
CA ALA A 64 13.76 -0.68 3.28
C ALA A 64 13.72 -2.21 3.12
N LEU A 65 12.56 -2.84 3.29
CA LEU A 65 12.37 -4.26 3.03
C LEU A 65 12.44 -4.52 1.52
N LYS A 66 13.52 -5.17 1.09
CA LYS A 66 13.75 -5.52 -0.31
C LYS A 66 14.08 -6.99 -0.45
N GLN A 67 13.85 -7.51 -1.64
CA GLN A 67 14.26 -8.84 -2.04
C GLN A 67 15.17 -8.68 -3.25
N VAL A 68 16.38 -9.20 -3.15
CA VAL A 68 17.43 -9.11 -4.17
C VAL A 68 17.66 -10.51 -4.71
N GLU A 69 17.68 -10.64 -6.04
CA GLU A 69 18.06 -11.89 -6.67
C GLU A 69 19.57 -11.90 -6.92
N ILE A 70 20.21 -13.01 -6.59
CA ILE A 70 21.62 -13.27 -6.87
C ILE A 70 21.72 -14.56 -7.68
N GLU A 71 22.74 -14.65 -8.52
CA GLU A 71 23.09 -15.86 -9.25
C GLU A 71 24.52 -16.24 -8.91
N GLU A 72 24.71 -17.48 -8.46
CA GLU A 72 26.01 -18.02 -8.12
C GLU A 72 26.10 -19.47 -8.59
N ASN A 73 27.14 -19.79 -9.37
CA ASN A 73 27.38 -21.15 -9.90
C ASN A 73 26.17 -21.76 -10.66
N GLY A 74 25.42 -20.92 -11.39
CA GLY A 74 24.21 -21.34 -12.13
C GLY A 74 22.98 -21.59 -11.25
N GLN A 75 23.05 -21.32 -9.95
CA GLN A 75 21.92 -21.35 -9.02
C GLN A 75 21.46 -19.92 -8.75
N ARG A 76 20.14 -19.69 -8.85
CA ARG A 76 19.54 -18.40 -8.53
C ARG A 76 18.97 -18.44 -7.12
N PHE A 77 19.24 -17.39 -6.35
CA PHE A 77 18.70 -17.22 -5.00
C PHE A 77 18.03 -15.87 -4.89
N SER A 78 17.07 -15.79 -3.98
CA SER A 78 16.40 -14.57 -3.60
C SER A 78 16.67 -14.31 -2.13
N ILE A 79 17.33 -13.19 -1.85
CA ILE A 79 17.74 -12.78 -0.51
C ILE A 79 16.90 -11.58 -0.09
N ARG A 80 16.16 -11.74 1.01
CA ARG A 80 15.43 -10.64 1.65
C ARG A 80 16.36 -9.87 2.57
N SER A 81 16.30 -8.54 2.51
CA SER A 81 16.97 -7.68 3.48
C SER A 81 16.45 -7.93 4.91
N GLU A 82 17.23 -7.51 5.89
CA GLU A 82 16.82 -7.52 7.29
C GLU A 82 15.58 -6.63 7.50
N CYS A 83 14.66 -7.08 8.35
CA CYS A 83 13.52 -6.29 8.78
C CYS A 83 13.99 -5.28 9.83
N LYS A 84 14.03 -3.99 9.48
CA LYS A 84 14.45 -2.92 10.39
C LYS A 84 13.24 -2.23 11.04
N GLY A 85 13.48 -1.65 12.21
CA GLY A 85 12.52 -0.82 12.94
C GLY A 85 11.16 -1.50 13.15
N VAL A 86 10.11 -0.88 12.63
CA VAL A 86 8.72 -1.31 12.86
C VAL A 86 8.24 -2.38 11.88
N CYS A 87 9.03 -2.73 10.85
CA CYS A 87 8.66 -3.63 9.77
C CYS A 87 8.12 -4.98 10.27
N GLY A 88 8.83 -5.65 11.18
CA GLY A 88 8.39 -6.95 11.71
C GLY A 88 7.05 -6.87 12.46
N LYS A 89 6.82 -5.77 13.20
CA LYS A 89 5.55 -5.54 13.92
C LYS A 89 4.40 -5.24 12.98
N ILE A 90 4.66 -4.56 11.86
CA ILE A 90 3.66 -4.35 10.81
C ILE A 90 3.22 -5.70 10.24
N PHE A 91 4.15 -6.55 9.80
CA PHE A 91 3.84 -7.88 9.23
C PHE A 91 3.06 -8.76 10.22
N GLN A 92 3.47 -8.77 11.48
CA GLN A 92 2.74 -9.46 12.55
C GLN A 92 1.31 -8.93 12.71
N SER A 93 1.15 -7.61 12.73
CA SER A 93 -0.15 -6.95 12.93
C SER A 93 -1.12 -7.21 11.78
N VAL A 94 -0.60 -7.28 10.55
CA VAL A 94 -1.41 -7.59 9.36
C VAL A 94 -1.57 -9.08 9.11
N ARG A 95 -0.93 -9.95 9.93
CA ARG A 95 -0.92 -11.42 9.82
C ARG A 95 -0.41 -11.91 8.46
N VAL A 96 0.57 -11.22 7.90
CA VAL A 96 1.25 -11.62 6.67
C VAL A 96 2.59 -12.25 7.05
N ALA A 97 2.88 -13.42 6.49
CA ALA A 97 4.17 -14.06 6.67
C ALA A 97 5.26 -13.22 5.99
N LEU A 98 6.35 -12.97 6.72
CA LEU A 98 7.53 -12.38 6.12
C LEU A 98 8.12 -13.36 5.10
N PRO A 99 8.55 -12.89 3.91
CA PRO A 99 9.24 -13.74 2.96
C PRO A 99 10.51 -14.33 3.60
N PRO A 100 10.94 -15.53 3.21
CA PRO A 100 12.14 -16.15 3.77
C PRO A 100 13.39 -15.29 3.51
N THR A 101 14.37 -15.36 4.40
CA THR A 101 15.63 -14.60 4.26
C THR A 101 16.41 -15.03 3.02
N ILE A 102 16.45 -16.32 2.73
CA ILE A 102 17.08 -16.88 1.54
C ILE A 102 16.09 -17.89 0.94
N LYS A 103 15.89 -17.81 -0.38
CA LYS A 103 15.03 -18.73 -1.13
C LYS A 103 15.72 -19.11 -2.44
N ALA A 104 15.87 -20.41 -2.70
CA ALA A 104 16.29 -20.86 -4.03
C ALA A 104 15.20 -20.55 -5.07
N LEU A 105 15.60 -20.04 -6.22
CA LEU A 105 14.76 -19.79 -7.38
C LEU A 105 15.03 -20.92 -8.38
N SER A 106 13.97 -21.67 -8.70
CA SER A 106 13.97 -22.75 -9.71
C SER A 106 13.89 -22.19 -11.12
#